data_AF-A0A534QQK8-F1
#
_entry.id   AF-A0A534QQK8-F1
#
_cell.length_a   1.000
_cell.length_b   1.000
_cell.length_c   1.000
_cell.angle_alpha   90.00
_cell.angle_beta   90.00
_cell.angle_gamma   90.00
#
_symmetry.space_group_name_H-M   'P 1'
#
loop_
_entity.id
_entity.type
_entity.pdbx_description
1 polymer ?
#
loop_
_entity_poly.entity_id
_entity_poly.type
_entity_poly.pdbx_seq_one_letter_code
_entity_poly.pdbx_strand_id
1 'polypeptide(L)'
;MPLRAVTLDAGGTLIEVAEPVGATYARVAGRHGIPLDARELERRFREAFAAASPLAFPGVPPTQLAAAEQGWWEAVVRRAFGASAHHPAFSACFAELYGH
;
A
#
# COMPACT_ATOMS: atom_id res chain seq x y z
N MET A 1 -18.51 0.00 37.48
CA MET A 1 -17.24 -0.59 37.04
C MET A 1 -16.40 0.52 36.42
N PRO A 2 -15.13 0.73 36.83
CA PRO A 2 -14.29 1.75 36.20
C PRO A 2 -13.77 1.28 34.84
N LEU A 3 -13.66 2.21 33.89
CA LEU A 3 -13.08 1.97 32.57
C LEU A 3 -11.56 1.82 32.73
N ARG A 4 -10.98 0.72 32.21
CA ARG A 4 -9.58 0.35 32.47
C ARG A 4 -8.63 0.65 31.30
N ALA A 5 -9.13 0.62 30.07
CA ALA A 5 -8.35 0.90 28.87
C ALA A 5 -9.28 1.31 27.72
N VAL A 6 -8.73 2.09 26.78
CA VAL A 6 -9.32 2.38 25.47
C VAL A 6 -8.27 2.08 24.41
N THR A 7 -8.63 1.29 23.40
CA THR A 7 -7.81 1.10 22.20
C THR A 7 -8.39 1.95 21.08
N LEU A 8 -7.52 2.65 20.36
CA LEU A 8 -7.90 3.52 19.25
C LEU A 8 -7.32 2.96 17.97
N ASP A 9 -8.11 3.01 16.91
CA ASP A 9 -7.58 2.84 15.57
C ASP A 9 -6.62 4.00 15.23
N ALA A 10 -5.66 3.77 14.32
CA ALA A 10 -4.71 4.79 13.93
C ALA A 10 -5.16 5.57 12.69
N GLY A 11 -5.41 4.89 11.57
CA GLY A 11 -5.63 5.53 10.27
C GLY A 11 -7.04 6.07 10.09
N GLY A 12 -7.18 7.37 9.84
CA GLY A 12 -8.49 8.04 9.77
C GLY A 12 -9.12 8.29 11.15
N THR A 13 -8.39 7.98 12.22
CA THR A 13 -8.78 8.23 13.61
C THR A 13 -7.77 9.13 14.31
N LEU A 14 -6.49 8.74 14.32
CA LEU A 14 -5.38 9.47 14.94
C LEU A 14 -4.44 10.12 13.93
N ILE A 15 -4.28 9.51 12.75
CA ILE A 15 -3.38 9.96 11.69
C ILE A 15 -4.06 9.94 10.33
N GLU A 16 -3.64 10.86 9.48
CA GLU A 16 -4.07 11.01 8.09
C GLU A 16 -2.85 10.98 7.16
N VAL A 17 -3.07 10.63 5.89
CA VAL A 17 -2.02 10.71 4.88
C VAL A 17 -1.69 12.19 4.58
N ALA A 18 -0.40 12.53 4.50
CA ALA A 18 0.04 13.91 4.24
C ALA A 18 -0.21 14.37 2.80
N GLU A 19 -0.24 13.43 1.85
CA GLU A 19 -0.53 13.62 0.43
C GLU A 19 -1.43 12.46 -0.03
N PRO A 20 -2.37 12.68 -0.98
CA PRO A 20 -3.12 11.57 -1.58
C PRO A 20 -2.20 10.48 -2.14
N VAL A 21 -2.52 9.21 -1.88
CA VAL A 21 -1.71 8.05 -2.27
C VAL A 21 -1.44 8.04 -3.77
N GLY A 22 -2.46 8.33 -4.58
CA GLY A 22 -2.35 8.38 -6.03
C GLY A 22 -1.38 9.45 -6.53
N ALA A 23 -1.25 10.59 -5.84
CA ALA A 23 -0.30 11.64 -6.21
C ALA A 23 1.15 11.19 -5.94
N THR A 24 1.40 10.65 -4.74
CA THR A 24 2.70 10.06 -4.38
C THR A 24 3.08 8.94 -5.35
N TYR A 25 2.15 8.02 -5.60
CA TYR A 25 2.42 6.85 -6.43
C TYR A 25 2.65 7.23 -7.90
N ALA A 26 1.85 8.14 -8.47
CA ALA A 26 2.06 8.61 -9.84
C ALA A 26 3.40 9.33 -10.01
N ARG A 27 3.78 10.14 -9.01
CA ARG A 27 5.07 10.84 -8.99
C ARG A 27 6.25 9.87 -8.97
N VAL A 28 6.20 8.84 -8.12
CA VAL A 28 7.26 7.81 -8.05
C VAL A 28 7.26 6.96 -9.31
N ALA A 29 6.10 6.45 -9.76
CA ALA A 29 5.97 5.66 -10.97
C ALA A 29 6.52 6.40 -12.21
N GLY A 30 6.31 7.71 -12.31
CA GLY A 30 6.88 8.55 -13.35
C GLY A 30 8.41 8.55 -13.39
N ARG A 31 9.09 8.52 -12.23
CA ARG A 31 10.58 8.42 -12.15
C ARG A 31 11.10 7.09 -12.73
N HIS A 32 10.27 6.05 -12.66
CA HIS A 32 10.56 4.71 -13.21
C HIS A 32 10.02 4.53 -14.64
N GLY A 33 9.53 5.59 -15.28
CA GLY A 33 9.02 5.55 -16.65
C GLY A 33 7.62 4.93 -16.80
N ILE A 34 6.85 4.86 -15.72
CA ILE A 34 5.48 4.32 -15.70
C ILE A 34 4.49 5.47 -15.48
N PRO A 35 4.10 6.21 -16.54
CA PRO A 35 3.16 7.32 -16.39
C PRO A 35 1.77 6.79 -16.01
N LEU A 36 1.25 7.24 -14.87
CA LEU A 36 -0.07 6.89 -14.36
C LEU A 36 -0.82 8.17 -13.98
N ASP A 37 -2.13 8.20 -14.23
CA ASP A 37 -2.98 9.29 -13.75
C ASP A 37 -3.19 9.15 -12.24
N ALA A 38 -2.91 10.23 -11.49
CA ALA A 38 -2.96 10.22 -10.04
C ALA A 38 -4.37 9.97 -9.49
N ARG A 39 -5.42 10.49 -10.15
CA ARG A 39 -6.80 10.33 -9.67
C ARG A 39 -7.30 8.90 -9.89
N GLU A 40 -6.99 8.33 -11.04
CA GLU A 40 -7.30 6.95 -11.35
C GLU A 40 -6.53 6.00 -10.45
N LEU A 41 -5.25 6.30 -10.16
CA LEU A 41 -4.43 5.50 -9.26
C LEU A 41 -4.94 5.55 -7.81
N GLU A 42 -5.36 6.71 -7.33
CA GLU A 42 -6.02 6.88 -6.03
C GLU A 42 -7.29 6.01 -5.93
N ARG A 43 -8.15 6.05 -6.96
CA ARG A 43 -9.36 5.23 -7.02
C ARG A 43 -9.04 3.74 -6.98
N ARG A 44 -8.13 3.28 -7.84
CA ARG A 44 -7.74 1.87 -7.91
C ARG A 44 -7.03 1.39 -6.65
N PHE A 45 -6.22 2.23 -6.01
CA PHE A 45 -5.58 1.88 -4.75
C PHE A 45 -6.61 1.64 -3.66
N ARG A 46 -7.58 2.56 -3.49
CA ARG A 46 -8.67 2.37 -2.50
C ARG A 46 -9.46 1.09 -2.76
N GLU A 47 -9.78 0.79 -4.01
CA GLU A 47 -10.45 -0.46 -4.39
C GLU A 47 -9.60 -1.70 -4.13
N ALA A 48 -8.31 -1.64 -4.45
CA ALA A 48 -7.37 -2.74 -4.23
C ALA A 48 -7.17 -3.02 -2.73
N PHE A 49 -7.01 -1.96 -1.94
CA PHE A 49 -6.81 -2.03 -0.49
C PHE A 49 -8.07 -2.55 0.21
N ALA A 50 -9.25 -2.04 -0.15
CA ALA A 50 -10.52 -2.52 0.41
C ALA A 50 -10.84 -3.98 0.05
N ALA A 51 -10.37 -4.47 -1.11
CA ALA A 51 -10.56 -5.85 -1.55
C ALA A 51 -9.47 -6.82 -1.07
N ALA A 52 -8.41 -6.31 -0.44
CA ALA A 52 -7.31 -7.15 0.03
C ALA A 52 -7.73 -7.98 1.25
N SER A 53 -7.16 -9.17 1.38
CA SER A 53 -7.29 -9.94 2.63
C SER A 53 -6.73 -9.12 3.80
N PRO A 54 -7.19 -9.31 5.04
CA PRO A 54 -6.63 -8.59 6.19
C PRO A 54 -5.10 -8.66 6.21
N LEU A 55 -4.43 -7.54 6.51
CA LEU A 55 -2.99 -7.49 6.73
C LEU A 55 -2.65 -8.12 8.09
N ALA A 56 -2.84 -9.43 8.17
CA ALA A 56 -2.63 -10.24 9.35
C ALA A 56 -2.08 -11.60 8.92
N PHE A 57 -1.09 -12.09 9.66
CA PHE A 57 -0.31 -13.27 9.26
C PHE A 57 -0.31 -14.35 10.35
N PRO A 58 -1.49 -14.92 10.70
CA PRO A 58 -1.57 -15.94 11.73
C PRO A 58 -0.74 -17.16 11.34
N GLY A 59 0.11 -17.62 12.26
CA GLY A 59 0.98 -18.78 12.04
C GLY A 59 2.26 -18.50 11.25
N VAL A 60 2.48 -17.27 10.78
CA VAL A 60 3.75 -16.89 10.14
C VAL A 60 4.82 -16.63 11.22
N PRO A 61 6.01 -17.24 11.13
CA PRO A 61 7.09 -16.99 12.08
C PRO A 61 7.51 -15.52 12.10
N PRO A 62 7.90 -14.95 13.25
CA PRO A 62 8.34 -13.55 13.34
C PRO A 62 9.43 -13.17 12.34
N THR A 63 10.34 -14.09 12.03
CA THR A 63 11.43 -13.90 11.04
C THR A 63 10.94 -13.72 9.60
N GLN A 64 9.70 -14.08 9.30
CA GLN A 64 9.10 -14.00 7.97
C GLN A 64 8.03 -12.90 7.86
N LEU A 65 7.64 -12.27 8.97
CA LEU A 65 6.57 -11.27 8.98
C LEU A 65 6.85 -10.10 8.04
N ALA A 66 8.07 -9.57 8.05
CA ALA A 66 8.44 -8.45 7.17
C ALA A 66 8.30 -8.80 5.68
N ALA A 67 8.72 -10.01 5.29
CA ALA A 67 8.58 -10.48 3.92
C ALA A 67 7.10 -10.71 3.55
N ALA A 68 6.30 -11.24 4.48
CA ALA A 68 4.86 -11.44 4.28
C ALA A 68 4.13 -10.10 4.12
N GLU A 69 4.47 -9.11 4.94
CA GLU A 69 3.94 -7.75 4.84
C GLU A 69 4.31 -7.08 3.54
N GLN A 70 5.59 -7.11 3.15
CA GLN A 70 6.03 -6.56 1.87
C GLN A 70 5.31 -7.22 0.69
N GLY A 71 5.16 -8.55 0.70
CA GLY A 71 4.44 -9.27 -0.35
C GLY A 71 2.94 -8.93 -0.41
N TRP A 72 2.31 -8.69 0.75
CA TRP A 72 0.93 -8.23 0.82
C TRP A 72 0.78 -6.84 0.18
N TRP A 73 1.67 -5.90 0.54
CA TRP A 73 1.68 -4.56 -0.06
C TRP A 73 1.97 -4.60 -1.56
N GLU A 74 2.91 -5.42 -2.00
CA GLU A 74 3.18 -5.60 -3.42
C GLU A 74 1.93 -6.05 -4.17
N ALA A 75 1.17 -7.00 -3.63
CA ALA A 75 -0.08 -7.44 -4.25
C ALA A 75 -1.12 -6.31 -4.39
N VAL A 76 -1.26 -5.47 -3.36
CA VAL A 76 -2.14 -4.28 -3.40
C VAL A 76 -1.67 -3.29 -4.46
N VAL A 77 -0.38 -2.93 -4.47
CA VAL A 77 0.17 -1.98 -5.44
C VAL A 77 0.07 -2.52 -6.87
N ARG A 78 0.36 -3.80 -7.10
CA ARG A 78 0.19 -4.45 -8.40
C ARG A 78 -1.25 -4.34 -8.90
N ARG A 79 -2.23 -4.57 -8.03
CA ARG A 79 -3.65 -4.44 -8.38
C ARG A 79 -4.01 -2.99 -8.70
N ALA A 80 -3.48 -2.03 -7.96
CA ALA A 80 -3.69 -0.61 -8.22
C ALA A 80 -3.10 -0.16 -9.58
N PHE A 81 -1.89 -0.65 -9.91
CA PHE A 81 -1.21 -0.36 -11.17
C PHE A 81 -1.85 -1.06 -12.38
N GLY A 82 -2.58 -2.16 -12.16
CA GLY A 82 -3.26 -2.90 -13.22
C GLY A 82 -2.29 -3.42 -14.29
N ALA A 83 -2.56 -3.18 -15.56
CA ALA A 83 -1.71 -3.62 -16.67
C ALA A 83 -0.27 -3.09 -16.56
N SER A 84 -0.08 -1.88 -16.02
CA SER A 84 1.23 -1.26 -15.84
C SER A 84 2.13 -2.00 -14.84
N ALA A 85 1.59 -2.90 -14.03
CA ALA A 85 2.38 -3.76 -13.13
C ALA A 85 3.23 -4.82 -13.87
N HIS A 86 3.05 -4.97 -15.18
CA HIS A 86 3.91 -5.81 -16.03
C HIS A 86 5.11 -5.05 -16.60
N HIS A 87 5.20 -3.73 -16.37
CA HIS A 87 6.33 -2.94 -16.82
C HIS A 87 7.64 -3.46 -16.18
N PRO A 88 8.75 -3.57 -16.93
CA PRO A 88 10.00 -4.12 -16.38
C PRO A 88 10.54 -3.36 -15.16
N ALA A 89 10.25 -2.05 -15.06
CA ALA A 89 10.64 -1.21 -13.93
C ALA A 89 9.70 -1.30 -12.71
N PHE A 90 8.64 -2.12 -12.75
CA PHE A 90 7.66 -2.19 -11.65
C PHE A 90 8.31 -2.59 -10.32
N SER A 91 9.18 -3.59 -10.29
CA SER A 91 9.83 -4.02 -9.04
C SER A 91 10.68 -2.93 -8.41
N ALA A 92 11.41 -2.15 -9.22
CA ALA A 92 12.17 -1.00 -8.74
C ALA A 92 11.27 0.13 -8.25
N CYS A 93 10.18 0.41 -8.96
CA CYS A 93 9.17 1.36 -8.55
C CYS A 93 8.52 0.97 -7.22
N PHE A 94 8.14 -0.30 -7.05
CA PHE A 94 7.55 -0.79 -5.81
C PHE A 94 8.54 -0.70 -4.64
N ALA A 95 9.82 -1.03 -4.87
CA ALA A 95 10.84 -0.90 -3.83
C ALA A 95 11.00 0.56 -3.34
N GLU A 96 10.94 1.56 -4.23
CA GLU A 96 10.93 2.98 -3.83
C GLU A 96 9.66 3.34 -3.07
N LEU A 97 8.49 2.88 -3.53
CA LEU A 97 7.21 3.13 -2.86
C LEU A 97 7.15 2.52 -1.45
N TYR A 98 7.65 1.30 -1.26
CA TYR A 98 7.64 0.61 0.02
C TYR A 98 8.60 1.24 1.04
N GLY A 99 9.65 1.92 0.56
CA GLY A 99 10.60 2.65 1.39
C GLY A 99 10.28 4.14 1.61
N HIS A 100 9.14 4.64 1.09
CA HIS A 100 8.74 6.04 1.21
C HIS A 100 8.04 6.34 2.54
#